data_AF-A0A7Y2FUR2-F1
#
_entry.id   AF-A0A7Y2FUR2-F1
#
_cell.length_a   1.000
_cell.length_b   1.000
_cell.length_c   1.000
_cell.angle_alpha   90.00
_cell.angle_beta   90.00
_cell.angle_gamma   90.00
#
_symmetry.space_group_name_H-M   'P 1'
#
loop_
_entity.id
_entity.type
_entity.pdbx_description
1 polymer ?
#
loop_
_entity_poly.entity_id
_entity_poly.type
_entity_poly.pdbx_seq_one_letter_code
_entity_poly.pdbx_strand_id
1 'polypeptide(L)' 'VIVMIDGKLNGLLVDAVSDILTIKQTDIMPIPDTGGEAENPYLDGLISVEEDMVAMIALDRLIEKAVVH' A
#
# COMPACT_ATOMS: atom_id res chain seq x y z
N VAL A 1 -6.36 2.79 11.35
CA VAL A 1 -5.43 1.64 11.50
C VAL A 1 -4.16 2.12 12.20
N ILE A 2 -3.56 1.33 13.10
CA ILE A 2 -2.28 1.66 13.75
C ILE A 2 -1.18 0.76 13.18
N VAL A 3 -0.04 1.35 12.80
CA VAL A 3 1.13 0.64 12.26
C VAL A 3 2.41 1.10 12.97
N MET A 4 3.42 0.23 13.06
CA MET A 4 4.74 0.57 13.60
C MET A 4 5.76 0.58 12.47
N ILE A 5 6.39 1.72 12.24
CA ILE A 5 7.41 1.94 11.21
C ILE A 5 8.57 2.69 11.87
N ASP A 6 9.80 2.22 11.66
CA ASP A 6 11.01 2.77 12.28
C ASP A 6 10.90 2.99 13.81
N GLY A 7 10.24 2.07 14.51
CA GLY A 7 10.04 2.15 15.96
C GLY A 7 9.06 3.24 16.42
N LYS A 8 8.37 3.91 15.49
CA LYS A 8 7.33 4.90 15.79
C LYS A 8 5.95 4.31 15.50
N LEU A 9 5.00 4.56 16.40
CA LEU A 9 3.58 4.24 16.16
C LEU A 9 2.94 5.34 15.31
N ASN A 10 2.32 4.95 14.21
CA ASN A 10 1.66 5.84 13.27
C ASN A 10 0.20 5.45 13.10
N GLY A 11 -0.68 6.46 13.15
CA GLY A 11 -2.11 6.30 12.93
C GLY A 11 -2.50 6.65 11.50
N LEU A 12 -3.10 5.69 10.80
CA LEU A 12 -3.67 5.88 9.47
C LEU A 12 -5.18 6.08 9.60
N LEU A 13 -5.65 7.24 9.14
CA LEU A 13 -7.08 7.50 8.98
C LEU A 13 -7.59 6.69 7.78
N VAL A 14 -8.58 5.83 8.02
CA VAL A 14 -9.20 5.01 6.99
C VAL A 14 -10.71 5.07 7.15
N ASP A 15 -11.44 4.88 6.06
CA ASP A 15 -12.91 4.85 6.08
C ASP A 15 -13.42 3.57 6.74
N ALA A 16 -12.92 2.42 6.30
CA ALA A 16 -13.29 1.11 6.82
C ALA A 16 -12.15 0.09 6.69
N VAL A 17 -12.30 -1.04 7.38
CA VAL A 17 -11.52 -2.26 7.15
C VAL A 17 -12.43 -3.25 6.45
N SER A 18 -11.97 -3.80 5.32
CA SER A 18 -12.74 -4.77 4.52
C SER A 18 -12.53 -6.18 5.07
N ASP A 19 -11.47 -6.87 4.64
CA ASP A 19 -11.18 -8.26 5.01
C ASP A 19 -9.67 -8.49 5.21
N ILE A 20 -9.33 -9.67 5.75
CA ILE A 20 -7.94 -10.14 5.88
C ILE A 20 -7.68 -11.18 4.79
N LEU A 21 -6.73 -10.88 3.92
CA LEU A 21 -6.41 -11.71 2.76
C LEU A 21 -5.14 -12.54 3.02
N THR A 22 -5.17 -13.81 2.64
CA THR A 22 -3.97 -14.68 2.60
C THR A 22 -3.52 -14.79 1.16
N ILE A 23 -2.31 -14.30 0.87
CA ILE A 23 -1.74 -14.26 -0.48
C ILE A 23 -0.39 -14.95 -0.54
N LYS A 24 0.02 -15.38 -1.74
CA LYS A 24 1.40 -15.78 -2.03
C LYS A 24 2.15 -14.62 -2.66
N GLN A 25 3.47 -14.63 -2.52
CA GLN A 25 4.32 -13.62 -3.15
C GLN A 25 4.19 -13.61 -4.69
N THR A 26 3.85 -14.76 -5.29
CA THR A 26 3.58 -14.90 -6.73
C THR A 26 2.29 -14.23 -7.19
N ASP A 27 1.38 -13.91 -6.27
CA ASP A 27 0.10 -13.26 -6.57
C ASP A 27 0.28 -11.73 -6.67
N ILE A 28 1.44 -11.22 -6.24
CA ILE A 28 1.80 -9.80 -6.32
C ILE A 28 2.27 -9.50 -7.74
N MET A 29 1.49 -8.70 -8.43
CA MET A 29 1.77 -8.22 -9.78
C MET A 29 2.48 -6.87 -9.73
N PRO A 30 3.36 -6.58 -10.72
CA PRO A 30 3.93 -5.25 -10.86
C PRO A 30 2.83 -4.22 -11.12
N ILE A 31 3.09 -2.99 -10.67
CA ILE A 31 2.20 -1.86 -10.94
C ILE A 31 2.21 -1.61 -12.46
N PRO A 32 1.04 -1.61 -13.13
CA PRO A 32 0.96 -1.36 -14.56
C PRO A 32 1.54 0.00 -14.91
N ASP A 33 2.25 0.05 -16.03
CA ASP A 33 2.69 1.33 -16.59
C ASP A 33 1.49 2.04 -17.23
N THR A 34 0.95 3.03 -16.53
CA THR A 34 -0.20 3.82 -16.99
C THR A 34 0.21 4.95 -17.96
N GLY A 35 1.43 4.94 -18.50
CA GLY A 35 1.87 5.88 -19.53
C GLY A 35 2.22 7.28 -19.02
N GLY A 36 2.43 7.44 -17.71
CA GLY A 36 2.99 8.63 -17.09
C GLY A 36 4.26 8.25 -16.33
N GLU A 37 5.39 8.86 -16.69
CA GLU A 37 6.67 8.64 -16.02
C GLU A 37 6.55 9.01 -14.54
N ALA A 38 6.53 7.99 -13.68
CA ALA A 38 6.55 8.02 -12.22
C ALA A 38 5.32 8.65 -11.54
N GLU A 39 4.42 7.85 -10.91
CA GLU A 39 3.54 8.46 -9.89
C GLU A 39 2.86 7.53 -8.87
N ASN A 40 3.35 6.30 -8.64
CA ASN A 40 2.91 5.54 -7.46
C ASN A 40 4.08 5.11 -6.56
N PRO A 41 4.86 6.07 -6.02
CA PRO A 41 5.94 5.74 -5.10
C PRO A 41 5.42 5.04 -3.83
N TYR A 42 4.13 5.18 -3.51
CA TYR A 42 3.50 4.61 -2.33
C TYR A 42 2.88 3.23 -2.56
N LEU A 43 3.06 2.62 -3.73
CA LEU A 43 2.61 1.26 -3.99
C LEU A 43 3.81 0.33 -4.12
N ASP A 44 3.70 -0.86 -3.54
CA ASP A 44 4.66 -1.94 -3.70
C ASP A 44 4.20 -2.99 -4.73
N GLY A 45 2.90 -3.01 -5.06
CA GLY A 45 2.35 -3.97 -6.02
C GLY A 45 0.83 -3.95 -6.05
N LEU A 46 0.28 -4.75 -6.94
CA LEU A 46 -1.16 -5.01 -7.05
C LEU A 46 -1.43 -6.49 -6.86
N ILE A 47 -2.55 -6.81 -6.24
CA ILE A 47 -3.02 -8.18 -6.05
C ILE A 47 -4.43 -8.25 -6.64
N SER A 48 -4.70 -9.26 -7.46
CA SER A 48 -6.07 -9.56 -7.89
C SER A 48 -6.62 -10.68 -7.03
N VAL A 49 -7.73 -10.40 -6.36
CA VAL A 49 -8.44 -11.37 -5.51
C VAL A 49 -9.86 -11.47 -6.03
N GLU A 50 -10.20 -12.62 -6.61
CA GLU A 50 -11.49 -12.84 -7.26
C GLU A 50 -11.80 -11.78 -8.33
N GLU A 51 -12.78 -10.91 -8.08
CA GLU A 51 -13.18 -9.81 -8.97
C GLU A 51 -12.58 -8.47 -8.55
N ASP A 52 -11.91 -8.41 -7.40
CA ASP A 52 -11.35 -7.19 -6.81
C ASP A 52 -9.87 -7.02 -7.10
N MET A 53 -9.45 -5.75 -7.16
CA MET A 53 -8.06 -5.35 -7.25
C MET A 53 -7.65 -4.64 -5.95
N VAL A 54 -6.65 -5.20 -5.27
CA VAL A 54 -6.14 -4.69 -4.01
C VAL A 54 -4.74 -4.11 -4.23
N ALA A 55 -4.55 -2.84 -3.88
CA ALA A 55 -3.25 -2.19 -3.95
C ALA A 55 -2.45 -2.41 -2.65
N MET A 56 -1.19 -2.82 -2.80
CA MET A 56 -0.27 -2.98 -1.68
C MET A 56 0.46 -1.66 -1.43
N ILE A 57 0.29 -1.07 -0.24
CA ILE A 57 0.84 0.24 0.11
C ILE A 57 2.27 0.10 0.69
N ALA A 58 3.21 0.87 0.14
CA ALA A 58 4.55 1.06 0.65
C ALA A 58 4.54 2.03 1.84
N LEU A 59 4.36 1.50 3.04
CA LEU A 59 4.17 2.31 4.27
C LEU A 59 5.36 3.21 4.59
N ASP A 60 6.60 2.75 4.40
CA ASP A 60 7.80 3.53 4.73
C ASP A 60 7.84 4.84 3.92
N ARG A 61 7.58 4.74 2.62
CA ARG A 61 7.55 5.89 1.69
C ARG A 61 6.34 6.79 1.92
N LEU A 62 5.23 6.23 2.37
CA LEU A 62 4.03 6.99 2.71
C LEU A 62 4.29 7.92 3.90
N ILE A 63 5.03 7.45 4.90
CA ILE A 63 5.27 8.21 6.14
C ILE A 63 6.38 9.24 5.98
N GLU A 64 7.44 8.95 5.21
CA GLU A 64 8.52 9.92 4.96
C GLU A 64 8.02 11.29 4.49
N LYS A 65 6.98 11.32 3.65
CA LYS A 65 6.38 12.58 3.16
C LYS A 65 5.30 13.15 4.08
N ALA A 66 4.67 12.34 4.91
CA ALA A 66 3.60 12.76 5.81
C ALA A 66 4.10 13.51 7.06
N VAL A 67 5.41 13.49 7.34
CA VAL A 67 6.04 14.33 8.36
C VAL A 67 6.04 15.79 7.87
N VAL A 68 4.93 16.48 8.13
CA VAL A 68 4.80 17.92 7.97
C VAL A 68 5.78 18.61 8.93
N HIS A 69 6.58 19.55 8.41
CA HIS A 69 7.30 20.53 9.24
C HIS A 69 6.31 21.47 9.93
#